data_AF-A0A1Q1FP76-F1
#
_entry.id   AF-A0A1Q1FP76-F1
#
_cell.length_a   1.000
_cell.length_b   1.000
_cell.length_c   1.000
_cell.angle_alpha   90.00
_cell.angle_beta   90.00
_cell.angle_gamma   90.00
#
_symmetry.space_group_name_H-M   'P 1'
#
loop_
_entity.id
_entity.type
_entity.pdbx_description
1 polymer ?
#
loop_
_entity_poly.entity_id
_entity_poly.type
_entity_poly.pdbx_seq_one_letter_code
_entity_poly.pdbx_strand_id
1 'polypeptide(L)'
;MSGEDDTGAAIREAFEQCESCGTFVVALPQHRCRTDAADARPDRSERSARANADDRADGTPVGIFPSSQGNRYAYHDLDGNDRTRCGCEKYTDASDLVETTLGDAKRRGRSPCGSCRHLRRLADDATEE
;
A
#
# COMPACT_ATOMS: atom_id res chain seq x y z
N MET A 1 19.68 -24.79 -35.03
CA MET A 1 19.62 -23.34 -34.71
C MET A 1 18.67 -23.25 -33.54
N SER A 2 19.21 -23.03 -32.34
CA SER A 2 18.46 -22.98 -31.09
C SER A 2 17.56 -21.76 -31.10
N GLY A 3 16.25 -21.99 -31.24
CA GLY A 3 15.20 -20.97 -31.11
C GLY A 3 14.77 -20.88 -29.66
N GLU A 4 15.71 -20.51 -28.79
CA GLU A 4 15.44 -20.19 -27.39
C GLU A 4 15.61 -18.66 -27.27
N ASP A 5 14.68 -18.01 -26.55
CA ASP A 5 14.75 -16.60 -26.10
C ASP A 5 14.10 -15.46 -26.92
N ASP A 6 12.96 -15.67 -27.60
CA ASP A 6 12.12 -14.53 -28.08
C ASP A 6 10.93 -14.26 -27.14
N THR A 7 10.35 -15.30 -26.56
CA THR A 7 9.18 -15.19 -25.66
C THR A 7 9.48 -14.36 -24.39
N GLY A 8 10.71 -14.41 -23.87
CA GLY A 8 11.11 -13.66 -22.69
C GLY A 8 11.24 -12.15 -22.93
N ALA A 9 11.59 -11.73 -24.15
CA ALA A 9 11.66 -10.32 -24.52
C ALA A 9 10.24 -9.75 -24.75
N ALA A 10 9.43 -10.48 -25.52
CA ALA A 10 8.04 -10.10 -25.79
C ALA A 10 7.17 -10.01 -24.51
N ILE A 11 7.42 -10.86 -23.51
CA ILE A 11 6.75 -10.76 -22.20
C ILE A 11 7.21 -9.52 -21.41
N ARG A 12 8.46 -9.07 -21.51
CA ARG A 12 8.93 -7.85 -20.81
C ARG A 12 8.41 -6.57 -21.46
N GLU A 13 8.16 -6.57 -22.77
CA GLU A 13 7.56 -5.43 -23.47
C GLU A 13 6.05 -5.31 -23.23
N ALA A 14 5.36 -6.42 -22.95
CA ALA A 14 3.91 -6.43 -22.71
C ALA A 14 3.51 -6.43 -21.23
N PHE A 15 4.46 -6.69 -20.31
CA PHE A 15 4.17 -6.83 -18.89
C PHE A 15 5.23 -6.12 -18.02
N GLU A 16 4.75 -5.26 -17.12
CA GLU A 16 5.53 -4.60 -16.09
C GLU A 16 5.60 -5.48 -14.82
N GLN A 17 6.73 -5.51 -14.11
CA GLN A 17 6.84 -6.27 -12.86
C GLN A 17 6.47 -5.39 -11.65
N CYS A 18 5.45 -5.77 -10.85
CA CYS A 18 5.15 -5.07 -9.58
C CYS A 18 6.33 -5.26 -8.60
N GLU A 19 7.08 -4.20 -8.31
CA GLU A 19 8.17 -4.23 -7.32
C GLU A 19 7.70 -4.56 -5.89
N SER A 20 6.39 -4.45 -5.61
CA SER A 20 5.80 -4.82 -4.32
C SER A 20 5.55 -6.32 -4.14
N CYS A 21 5.24 -7.06 -5.21
CA CYS A 21 4.88 -8.49 -5.10
C CYS A 21 5.52 -9.40 -6.16
N GLY A 22 6.39 -8.88 -7.01
CA GLY A 22 7.13 -9.61 -8.05
C GLY A 22 6.27 -10.10 -9.20
N THR A 23 4.96 -9.79 -9.25
CA THR A 23 4.03 -10.27 -10.29
C THR A 23 4.16 -9.42 -11.55
N PHE A 24 4.25 -10.08 -12.71
CA PHE A 24 4.19 -9.44 -14.03
C PHE A 24 2.73 -9.09 -14.37
N VAL A 25 2.47 -7.85 -14.75
CA VAL A 25 1.13 -7.30 -15.02
C VAL A 25 1.11 -6.47 -16.30
N VAL A 26 -0.04 -6.48 -16.98
CA VAL A 26 -0.23 -5.75 -18.25
C VAL A 26 -0.29 -4.22 -18.05
N ALA A 27 -0.66 -3.76 -16.84
CA ALA A 27 -0.70 -2.35 -16.49
C ALA A 27 -0.57 -2.16 -14.96
N LEU A 28 0.54 -1.58 -14.50
CA LEU A 28 0.73 -1.24 -13.08
C LEU A 28 -0.40 -0.38 -12.48
N PRO A 29 -0.98 0.63 -13.18
CA PRO A 29 -2.03 1.47 -12.60
C PRO A 29 -3.31 0.73 -12.23
N GLN A 30 -3.56 -0.44 -12.85
CA GLN A 30 -4.74 -1.27 -12.58
C GLN A 30 -4.42 -2.48 -11.69
N HIS A 31 -3.13 -2.69 -11.39
CA HIS A 31 -2.67 -3.82 -10.60
C HIS A 31 -2.89 -3.61 -9.11
N ARG A 32 -3.62 -4.54 -8.48
CA ARG A 32 -3.64 -4.68 -7.02
C ARG A 32 -2.69 -5.78 -6.61
N CYS A 33 -1.52 -5.41 -6.07
CA CYS A 33 -0.51 -6.39 -5.66
C CYS A 33 -1.12 -7.38 -4.63
N ARG A 34 -0.92 -8.69 -4.83
CA ARG A 34 -1.44 -9.75 -3.94
C ARG A 34 -0.93 -9.66 -2.50
N THR A 35 0.16 -8.94 -2.24
CA THR A 35 0.59 -8.60 -0.85
C THR A 35 -0.40 -7.69 -0.10
N ASP A 36 -1.29 -7.03 -0.85
CA ASP A 36 -2.39 -6.19 -0.38
C ASP A 36 -3.76 -6.76 -0.74
N ALA A 37 -3.81 -7.71 -1.69
CA ALA A 37 -5.01 -8.36 -2.20
C ALA A 37 -5.13 -9.87 -1.90
N ALA A 38 -4.23 -10.47 -1.11
CA ALA A 38 -4.40 -11.83 -0.61
C ALA A 38 -5.27 -11.82 0.64
N ASP A 39 -6.18 -12.79 0.72
CA ASP A 39 -7.12 -13.06 1.81
C ASP A 39 -6.52 -13.25 3.22
N ALA A 40 -5.23 -12.96 3.43
CA ALA A 40 -4.55 -13.04 4.71
C ALA A 40 -4.09 -11.65 5.17
N ARG A 41 -4.65 -11.19 6.30
CA ARG A 41 -4.16 -10.01 7.02
C ARG A 41 -2.67 -10.24 7.37
N PRO A 42 -1.78 -9.25 7.17
CA PRO A 42 -0.37 -9.42 7.47
C PRO A 42 -0.18 -9.77 8.95
N ASP A 43 0.71 -10.72 9.21
CA ASP A 43 1.04 -11.13 10.56
C ASP A 43 1.79 -10.02 11.33
N ARG A 44 2.09 -10.24 12.61
CA ARG A 44 2.76 -9.22 13.43
C ARG A 44 4.16 -8.88 12.92
N SER A 45 4.90 -9.85 12.41
CA SER A 45 6.25 -9.67 11.89
C SER A 45 6.21 -8.83 10.61
N GLU A 46 5.34 -9.19 9.67
CA GLU A 46 5.13 -8.47 8.42
C GLU A 46 4.67 -7.04 8.67
N ARG A 47 3.75 -6.82 9.64
CA ARG A 47 3.33 -5.47 10.01
C ARG A 47 4.49 -4.63 10.54
N SER A 48 5.32 -5.21 11.39
CA SER A 48 6.49 -4.52 11.96
C SER A 48 7.51 -4.20 10.86
N ALA A 49 7.77 -5.14 9.95
CA ALA A 49 8.65 -4.90 8.80
C ALA A 49 8.11 -3.78 7.89
N ARG A 50 6.82 -3.82 7.55
CA ARG A 50 6.18 -2.77 6.74
C ARG A 50 6.18 -1.41 7.43
N ALA A 51 6.00 -1.36 8.75
CA ALA A 51 6.06 -0.14 9.55
C ALA A 51 7.47 0.45 9.62
N ASN A 52 8.49 -0.40 9.78
CA ASN A 52 9.90 0.01 9.81
C ASN A 52 10.40 0.48 8.44
N ALA A 53 9.84 -0.04 7.35
CA ALA A 53 10.14 0.39 6.00
C ALA A 53 9.49 1.74 5.61
N ASP A 54 8.55 2.26 6.41
CA ASP A 54 7.98 3.59 6.20
C ASP A 54 8.89 4.62 6.88
N ASP A 55 9.73 5.28 6.10
CA ASP A 55 10.78 6.20 6.53
C ASP A 55 10.33 7.66 6.71
N ARG A 56 9.05 7.94 6.45
CA ARG A 56 8.45 9.25 6.70
C ARG A 56 8.58 9.64 8.16
N ALA A 57 8.62 10.95 8.40
CA ALA A 57 8.74 11.51 9.73
C ALA A 57 7.64 11.02 10.67
N ASP A 58 7.99 10.71 11.92
CA ASP A 58 7.03 10.21 12.91
C ASP A 58 5.87 11.19 13.17
N GLY A 59 6.07 12.48 12.93
CA GLY A 59 5.04 13.51 13.01
C GLY A 59 4.08 13.58 11.82
N THR A 60 4.26 12.76 10.77
CA THR A 60 3.37 12.75 9.61
C THR A 60 1.95 12.37 10.02
N PRO A 61 0.92 13.17 9.66
CA PRO A 61 -0.47 12.86 9.98
C PRO A 61 -0.95 11.64 9.20
N VAL A 62 -1.60 10.71 9.90
CA VAL A 62 -2.18 9.49 9.34
C VAL A 62 -3.51 9.18 10.04
N GLY A 63 -4.40 8.50 9.34
CA GLY A 63 -5.67 8.01 9.90
C GLY A 63 -5.59 6.56 10.34
N ILE A 64 -6.23 6.22 11.45
CA ILE A 64 -6.45 4.84 11.89
C ILE A 64 -7.94 4.61 12.14
N PHE A 65 -8.43 3.40 11.82
CA PHE A 65 -9.78 3.01 12.22
C PHE A 65 -9.76 2.36 13.63
N PRO A 66 -10.75 2.65 14.49
CA PRO A 66 -10.85 2.14 15.84
C PRO A 66 -11.38 0.70 15.77
N SER A 67 -11.34 0.00 16.90
CA SER A 67 -11.42 -1.45 16.97
C SER A 67 -12.74 -2.12 16.52
N SER A 68 -13.74 -1.40 16.03
CA SER A 68 -15.06 -1.93 15.66
C SER A 68 -15.19 -2.43 14.21
N GLN A 69 -14.45 -1.89 13.23
CA GLN A 69 -14.63 -2.22 11.80
C GLN A 69 -13.32 -2.76 11.15
N GLY A 70 -13.41 -3.55 10.08
CA GLY A 70 -12.31 -4.37 9.52
C GLY A 70 -11.06 -3.60 9.05
N ASN A 71 -9.93 -4.31 8.88
CA ASN A 71 -8.57 -3.79 8.55
C ASN A 71 -7.89 -2.89 9.61
N ARG A 72 -8.23 -3.13 10.88
CA ARG A 72 -7.67 -2.53 12.11
C ARG A 72 -6.14 -2.55 12.23
N TYR A 73 -5.41 -3.22 11.36
CA TYR A 73 -3.96 -3.29 11.45
C TYR A 73 -3.27 -2.14 10.70
N ALA A 74 -4.00 -1.41 9.85
CA ALA A 74 -3.41 -0.42 8.97
C ALA A 74 -3.51 1.02 9.52
N TYR A 75 -2.53 1.84 9.17
CA TYR A 75 -2.69 3.30 9.12
C TYR A 75 -2.80 3.75 7.67
N HIS A 76 -3.55 4.83 7.45
CA HIS A 76 -3.92 5.35 6.14
C HIS A 76 -3.36 6.75 5.94
N ASP A 77 -2.89 7.02 4.73
CA ASP A 77 -2.49 8.36 4.33
C ASP A 77 -3.73 9.23 4.15
N LEU A 78 -3.68 10.46 4.66
CA LEU A 78 -4.76 11.42 4.59
C LEU A 78 -4.63 12.34 3.37
N ASP A 79 -5.75 12.71 2.78
CA ASP A 79 -5.83 13.78 1.79
C ASP A 79 -5.93 15.16 2.47
N GLY A 80 -6.05 16.22 1.68
CA GLY A 80 -6.18 17.59 2.22
C GLY A 80 -7.51 17.89 2.92
N ASN A 81 -8.42 16.91 3.02
CA ASN A 81 -9.72 17.02 3.70
C ASN A 81 -9.84 16.01 4.85
N ASP A 82 -8.71 15.53 5.39
CA ASP A 82 -8.62 14.54 6.47
C ASP A 82 -9.31 13.20 6.15
N ARG A 83 -9.46 12.87 4.86
CA ARG A 83 -10.02 11.60 4.38
C ARG A 83 -8.94 10.63 3.95
N THR A 84 -9.26 9.34 3.90
CA THR A 84 -8.28 8.34 3.46
C THR A 84 -8.02 8.47 1.96
N ARG A 85 -6.76 8.69 1.54
CA ARG A 85 -6.39 8.75 0.11
C ARG A 85 -6.78 7.50 -0.67
N CYS A 86 -6.78 6.34 -0.01
CA CYS A 86 -7.13 5.06 -0.61
C CYS A 86 -8.64 4.82 -0.79
N GLY A 87 -9.51 5.67 -0.24
CA GLY A 87 -10.95 5.47 -0.26
C GLY A 87 -11.42 4.21 0.50
N CYS A 88 -10.62 3.68 1.43
CA CYS A 88 -11.01 2.56 2.28
C CYS A 88 -12.14 2.93 3.25
N GLU A 89 -12.37 4.23 3.47
CA GLU A 89 -13.54 4.79 4.16
C GLU A 89 -14.88 4.39 3.52
N LYS A 90 -14.95 3.87 2.29
CA LYS A 90 -16.23 3.38 1.75
C LYS A 90 -16.75 2.10 2.42
N TYR A 91 -15.94 1.46 3.26
CA TYR A 91 -16.25 0.23 3.97
C TYR A 91 -16.36 0.41 5.49
N THR A 92 -16.38 1.65 5.98
CA THR A 92 -16.43 1.99 7.40
C THR A 92 -16.96 3.42 7.53
N ASP A 93 -17.66 3.79 8.58
CA ASP A 93 -18.14 5.16 8.70
C ASP A 93 -16.96 6.15 8.77
N ALA A 94 -16.99 7.23 7.97
CA ALA A 94 -15.93 8.24 7.98
C ALA A 94 -15.74 8.87 9.37
N SER A 95 -16.79 8.89 10.19
CA SER A 95 -16.76 9.32 11.60
C SER A 95 -15.92 8.43 12.50
N ASP A 96 -15.55 7.22 12.05
CA ASP A 96 -14.69 6.33 12.82
C ASP A 96 -13.21 6.61 12.56
N LEU A 97 -12.84 7.35 11.50
CA LEU A 97 -11.42 7.63 11.23
C LEU A 97 -10.86 8.54 12.34
N VAL A 98 -9.86 8.04 13.06
CA VAL A 98 -9.13 8.80 14.08
C VAL A 98 -7.79 9.21 13.51
N GLU A 99 -7.56 10.52 13.43
CA GLU A 99 -6.25 11.05 13.09
C GLU A 99 -5.25 10.81 14.23
N THR A 100 -4.02 10.45 13.85
CA THR A 100 -2.88 10.29 14.74
C THR A 100 -1.59 10.57 13.99
N THR A 101 -0.45 10.48 14.68
CA THR A 101 0.86 10.60 14.05
C THR A 101 1.33 9.23 13.56
N LEU A 102 2.17 9.22 12.53
CA LEU A 102 2.79 8.00 12.03
C LEU A 102 3.54 7.25 13.13
N GLY A 103 4.30 7.96 13.96
CA GLY A 103 5.03 7.37 15.09
C GLY A 103 4.09 6.72 16.10
N ASP A 104 2.96 7.37 16.43
CA ASP A 104 1.95 6.81 17.32
C ASP A 104 1.29 5.56 16.73
N ALA A 105 0.99 5.59 15.44
CA ALA A 105 0.43 4.44 14.73
C ALA A 105 1.40 3.25 14.74
N LYS A 106 2.68 3.47 14.44
CA LYS A 106 3.74 2.44 14.51
C LYS A 106 3.85 1.86 15.92
N ARG A 107 3.86 2.70 16.97
CA ARG A 107 3.90 2.25 18.38
C ARG A 107 2.68 1.42 18.78
N ARG A 108 1.52 1.68 18.16
CA ARG A 108 0.30 0.87 18.32
C ARG A 108 0.31 -0.44 17.51
N GLY A 109 1.44 -0.78 16.87
CA GLY A 109 1.61 -1.98 16.06
C GLY A 109 0.84 -1.94 14.74
N ARG A 110 0.52 -0.74 14.25
CA ARG A 110 -0.08 -0.53 12.94
C ARG A 110 0.99 -0.53 11.86
N SER A 111 0.61 -0.97 10.66
CA SER A 111 1.46 -0.97 9.47
C SER A 111 0.83 -0.12 8.36
N PRO A 112 1.55 0.29 7.32
CA PRO A 112 0.95 1.08 6.26
C PRO A 112 -0.14 0.29 5.54
N CYS A 113 -1.23 0.98 5.19
CA CYS A 113 -2.24 0.45 4.28
C CYS A 113 -1.60 0.15 2.92
N GLY A 114 -1.84 -1.06 2.40
CA GLY A 114 -1.35 -1.50 1.10
C GLY A 114 -1.69 -0.56 -0.04
N SER A 115 -2.98 -0.21 -0.15
CA SER A 115 -3.47 0.74 -1.15
C SER A 115 -2.82 2.12 -1.03
N CYS A 116 -2.68 2.65 0.19
CA CYS A 116 -1.98 3.93 0.41
C CYS A 116 -0.51 3.87 -0.01
N ARG A 117 0.16 2.75 0.28
CA ARG A 117 1.56 2.54 -0.10
C ARG A 117 1.74 2.44 -1.61
N HIS A 118 0.80 1.81 -2.32
CA HIS A 118 0.79 1.76 -3.78
C HIS A 118 0.54 3.15 -4.39
N LEU A 119 -0.44 3.90 -3.87
CA LEU A 119 -0.72 5.27 -4.33
C LEU A 119 0.45 6.23 -4.12
N ARG A 120 1.21 6.07 -3.03
CA ARG A 120 2.44 6.84 -2.81
C ARG A 120 3.47 6.60 -3.90
N ARG A 121 3.76 5.33 -4.22
CA ARG A 121 4.72 4.98 -5.27
C ARG A 121 4.33 5.56 -6.62
N LEU A 122 3.05 5.43 -7.02
CA LEU A 122 2.56 6.03 -8.26
C LEU A 122 2.72 7.56 -8.29
N ALA A 123 2.65 8.23 -7.14
CA ALA A 123 2.85 9.67 -7.07
C ALA A 123 4.34 10.05 -7.13
N ASP A 124 5.22 9.24 -6.54
CA ASP A 124 6.67 9.43 -6.61
C ASP A 124 7.16 9.25 -8.06
N ASP A 125 6.72 8.18 -8.74
CA ASP A 125 7.06 7.89 -10.15
C ASP A 125 6.60 9.02 -11.10
N ALA A 126 5.46 9.67 -10.82
CA ALA A 126 4.92 10.76 -11.65
C ALA A 126 5.66 12.11 -11.47
N THR A 127 6.56 12.22 -10.49
CA THR A 127 7.37 13.43 -10.25
C THR A 127 8.77 13.36 -10.85
N GLU A 128 9.14 12.22 -11.45
CA GLU A 128 10.44 11.98 -12.10
C GLU A 128 10.39 12.12 -13.64
N GLU A 129 9.37 12.80 -14.18
CA GLU A 129 9.21 13.15 -15.62
C GLU A 129 9.40 14.64 -15.93
#